data_AF-A0A7X8FTA6-F1
#
_entry.id   AF-A0A7X8FTA6-F1
#
_cell.length_a   1.000
_cell.length_b   1.000
_cell.length_c   1.000
_cell.angle_alpha   90.00
_cell.angle_beta   90.00
_cell.angle_gamma   90.00
#
_symmetry.space_group_name_H-M   'P 1'
#
loop_
_entity.id
_entity.type
_entity.pdbx_description
1 polymer ?
#
loop_
_entity_poly.entity_id
_entity_poly.type
_entity_poly.pdbx_seq_one_letter_code
_entity_poly.pdbx_strand_id
1 'polypeptide(L)'
;AFLIISAVGIFIGVLMDGGANLINITDAPLFTAHPGGQPFIPIFFITVACGILSGFHGSQSCLIARTVEHEKEGRMTFYNMMLVEGFIAMCWAGGAMILFNRGVPTDTGATLMVGEVSRAFLGNIGAILAIVGVIVLPITSGDTAFRSLRLMVAEQFNIDQRPAKNRVMLSAALFVPAIIILIIAKINPTGFNILWRYFAWTNQTIAIFALAMIAIYLHIRSKNFLVGLIPGMFYTFIITSYIIHAPIGLGLEQRIGMNPDSYMLSYIIAAVLTLLYAWFTVRRAKNHKEELLHKRA
;
A
#
# COMPACT_ATOMS: atom_id res chain seq x y z
N ALA A 1 1.28 3.03 20.08
CA ALA A 1 1.41 4.26 20.88
C ALA A 1 2.46 5.21 20.32
N PHE A 2 3.75 4.83 20.24
CA PHE A 2 4.82 5.72 19.78
C PHE A 2 4.59 6.38 18.41
N LEU A 3 4.16 5.62 17.41
CA LEU A 3 3.86 6.15 16.07
C LEU A 3 2.70 7.16 16.05
N ILE A 4 1.71 6.97 16.92
CA ILE A 4 0.57 7.89 17.04
C ILE A 4 1.02 9.17 17.74
N ILE A 5 1.79 9.05 18.82
CA ILE A 5 2.35 10.19 19.55
C ILE A 5 3.24 11.02 18.62
N SER A 6 4.11 10.37 17.83
CA SER A 6 4.95 11.08 16.86
C SER A 6 4.13 11.73 15.75
N ALA A 7 3.11 11.06 15.22
CA ALA A 7 2.23 11.64 14.20
C ALA A 7 1.47 12.87 14.73
N VAL A 8 0.98 12.83 15.96
CA VAL A 8 0.31 13.98 16.61
C VAL A 8 1.30 15.13 16.83
N GLY A 9 2.52 14.85 17.29
CA GLY A 9 3.53 15.89 17.47
C GLY A 9 3.96 16.52 16.14
N ILE A 10 4.14 15.73 15.08
CA ILE A 10 4.40 16.23 13.73
C ILE A 10 3.21 17.06 13.23
N PHE A 11 1.97 16.59 13.45
CA PHE A 11 0.77 17.32 13.07
C PHE A 11 0.70 18.71 13.72
N ILE A 12 0.94 18.79 15.03
CA ILE A 12 1.00 20.07 15.74
C ILE A 12 2.12 20.94 15.16
N GLY A 13 3.30 20.37 14.91
CA GLY A 13 4.41 21.08 14.29
C GLY A 13 4.11 21.63 12.91
N VAL A 14 3.39 20.87 12.07
CA VAL A 14 2.90 21.29 10.75
C VAL A 14 1.91 22.44 10.89
N LEU A 15 0.98 22.37 11.85
CA LEU A 15 0.04 23.47 12.12
C LEU A 15 0.74 24.73 12.63
N MET A 16 1.76 24.57 13.48
CA MET A 16 2.55 25.68 14.02
C MET A 16 3.44 26.36 12.98
N ASP A 17 3.78 25.68 11.88
CA ASP A 17 4.42 26.32 10.73
C ASP A 17 3.54 27.42 10.11
N GLY A 18 2.22 27.40 10.38
CA GLY A 18 1.29 28.41 9.90
C GLY A 18 1.11 28.41 8.38
N GLY A 19 1.57 27.35 7.70
CA GLY A 19 1.59 27.25 6.24
C GLY A 19 2.74 28.02 5.57
N ALA A 20 3.69 28.57 6.32
CA ALA A 20 4.79 29.36 5.77
C ALA A 20 5.64 28.60 4.72
N ASN A 21 5.75 27.28 4.89
CA ASN A 21 6.52 26.40 4.01
C ASN A 21 5.64 25.42 3.23
N LEU A 22 4.34 25.72 3.11
CA LEU A 22 3.40 24.92 2.32
C LEU A 22 2.78 25.78 1.22
N ILE A 23 2.55 25.16 0.06
CA ILE A 23 1.91 25.82 -1.07
C ILE A 23 0.41 25.56 -0.99
N ASN A 24 -0.42 26.60 -1.09
CA ASN A 24 -1.86 26.41 -1.13
C ASN A 24 -2.27 25.69 -2.41
N ILE A 25 -3.31 24.87 -2.29
CA ILE A 25 -3.88 24.16 -3.43
C ILE A 25 -4.47 25.09 -4.50
N THR A 26 -4.74 26.35 -4.15
CA THR A 26 -5.18 27.41 -5.07
C THR A 26 -4.03 27.99 -5.89
N ASP A 27 -2.81 27.90 -5.37
CA ASP A 27 -1.62 28.60 -5.88
C ASP A 27 -0.75 27.67 -6.73
N ALA A 28 -1.11 26.39 -6.82
CA ALA A 28 -0.44 25.39 -7.64
C ALA A 28 -1.46 24.53 -8.41
N PRO A 29 -1.13 24.06 -9.63
CA PRO A 29 -1.94 23.07 -10.32
C PRO A 29 -2.14 21.82 -9.45
N LEU A 30 -3.38 21.32 -9.39
CA LEU A 30 -3.76 20.13 -8.61
C LEU A 30 -2.90 18.90 -8.91
N PHE A 31 -2.38 18.84 -10.14
CA PHE A 31 -1.46 17.82 -10.64
C PHE A 31 -0.17 18.47 -11.12
N THR A 32 0.56 19.10 -10.21
CA THR A 32 1.87 19.71 -10.51
C THR A 32 2.82 18.64 -11.06
N ALA A 33 3.61 18.99 -12.08
CA ALA A 33 4.61 18.10 -12.64
C ALA A 33 5.65 17.76 -11.57
N HIS A 34 5.90 16.47 -11.37
CA HIS A 34 7.00 16.02 -10.51
C HIS A 34 8.32 16.61 -11.07
N PRO A 35 9.26 17.09 -10.21
CA PRO A 35 10.51 17.69 -10.69
C PRO A 35 11.32 16.81 -11.65
N GLY A 36 11.24 15.49 -11.45
CA GLY A 36 11.83 14.48 -12.35
C GLY A 36 10.96 14.02 -13.52
N GLY A 37 9.94 14.79 -13.92
CA GLY A 37 9.08 14.49 -15.08
C GLY A 37 8.08 13.34 -14.92
N GLN A 38 8.01 12.72 -13.73
CA GLN A 38 7.11 11.61 -13.47
C GLN A 38 5.64 12.06 -13.46
N PRO A 39 4.73 11.33 -14.12
CA PRO A 39 3.33 11.70 -14.11
C PRO A 39 2.70 11.37 -12.74
N PHE A 40 1.76 12.21 -12.31
CA PHE A 40 1.08 12.06 -11.03
C PHE A 40 0.37 10.70 -10.91
N ILE A 41 -0.45 10.36 -11.91
CA ILE A 41 -0.98 9.02 -12.11
C ILE A 41 0.03 8.25 -12.99
N PRO A 42 0.35 6.98 -12.72
CA PRO A 42 -0.03 6.16 -11.57
C PRO A 42 0.89 6.33 -10.34
N ILE A 43 1.98 7.10 -10.46
CA ILE A 43 3.09 7.09 -9.52
C ILE A 43 2.66 7.43 -8.09
N PHE A 44 1.84 8.46 -7.89
CA PHE A 44 1.36 8.87 -6.57
C PHE A 44 0.61 7.74 -5.84
N PHE A 45 -0.30 7.08 -6.55
CA PHE A 45 -1.17 6.02 -6.00
C PHE A 45 -0.43 4.71 -5.72
N ILE A 46 0.77 4.56 -6.28
CA ILE A 46 1.67 3.45 -5.96
C ILE A 46 2.58 3.85 -4.79
N THR A 47 3.09 5.07 -4.78
CA THR A 47 3.99 5.54 -3.72
C THR A 47 3.28 5.58 -2.36
N VAL A 48 2.06 6.12 -2.29
CA VAL A 48 1.27 6.25 -1.05
C VAL A 48 0.38 5.01 -0.84
N ALA A 49 0.96 3.81 -0.94
CA ALA A 49 0.19 2.57 -0.98
C ALA A 49 -0.74 2.36 0.23
N CYS A 50 -0.22 1.91 1.37
CA CYS A 50 -1.06 1.59 2.54
C CYS A 50 -1.79 2.79 3.14
N GLY A 51 -1.30 4.02 2.91
CA GLY A 51 -1.96 5.25 3.37
C GLY A 51 -3.25 5.59 2.61
N ILE A 52 -3.42 5.09 1.38
CA ILE A 52 -4.65 5.28 0.59
C ILE A 52 -5.52 4.01 0.62
N LEU A 53 -4.93 2.84 0.35
CA LEU A 53 -5.64 1.57 0.26
C LEU A 53 -4.66 0.40 0.46
N SER A 54 -5.03 -0.62 1.24
CA SER A 54 -4.12 -1.74 1.55
C SER A 54 -4.76 -3.10 1.28
N GLY A 55 -4.23 -3.81 0.29
CA GLY A 55 -4.61 -5.20 0.02
C GLY A 55 -4.07 -6.16 1.07
N PHE A 56 -2.93 -5.86 1.68
CA PHE A 56 -2.34 -6.64 2.77
C PHE A 56 -3.29 -6.73 3.97
N HIS A 57 -3.86 -5.60 4.42
CA HIS A 57 -4.87 -5.60 5.48
C HIS A 57 -6.12 -6.40 5.08
N GLY A 58 -6.54 -6.30 3.81
CA GLY A 58 -7.61 -7.14 3.26
C GLY A 58 -7.28 -8.64 3.35
N SER A 59 -6.07 -9.05 2.97
CA SER A 59 -5.63 -10.45 2.99
C SER A 59 -5.57 -11.05 4.41
N GLN A 60 -5.30 -10.21 5.42
CA GLN A 60 -5.20 -10.64 6.81
C GLN A 60 -6.53 -10.55 7.57
N SER A 61 -7.57 -9.98 6.97
CA SER A 61 -8.84 -9.69 7.65
C SER A 61 -9.47 -10.94 8.27
N CYS A 62 -9.33 -12.13 7.66
CA CYS A 62 -9.82 -13.39 8.23
C CYS A 62 -9.07 -13.82 9.50
N LEU A 63 -7.76 -13.58 9.57
CA LEU A 63 -6.96 -13.88 10.77
C LEU A 63 -7.35 -12.93 11.91
N ILE A 64 -7.44 -11.64 11.59
CA ILE A 64 -7.78 -10.59 12.56
C ILE A 64 -9.24 -10.75 13.05
N ALA A 65 -10.17 -11.13 12.18
CA ALA A 65 -11.56 -11.36 12.58
C ALA A 65 -11.71 -12.48 13.63
N ARG A 66 -10.77 -13.43 13.70
CA ARG A 66 -10.76 -14.50 14.71
C ARG A 66 -10.15 -14.07 16.05
N THR A 67 -9.52 -12.91 16.10
CA THR A 67 -8.96 -12.33 17.34
C THR A 67 -9.83 -11.21 17.91
N VAL A 68 -10.93 -10.87 17.25
CA VAL A 68 -11.93 -9.93 17.75
C VAL A 68 -12.89 -10.68 18.67
N GLU A 69 -13.10 -10.17 19.88
CA GLU A 69 -13.96 -10.81 20.88
C GLU A 69 -15.44 -10.47 20.66
N HIS A 70 -15.73 -9.23 20.24
CA HIS A 70 -17.09 -8.71 20.08
C HIS A 70 -17.29 -8.05 18.73
N GLU A 71 -18.44 -8.29 18.07
CA GLU A 71 -18.76 -7.66 16.78
C GLU A 71 -18.73 -6.13 16.82
N LYS A 72 -19.02 -5.53 17.99
CA LYS A 72 -18.94 -4.08 18.22
C LYS A 72 -17.53 -3.51 17.99
N GLU A 73 -16.49 -4.31 18.19
CA GLU A 73 -15.10 -3.91 17.95
C GLU A 73 -14.76 -3.88 16.45
N GLY A 74 -15.56 -4.55 15.60
CA GLY A 74 -15.30 -4.67 14.17
C GLY A 74 -15.12 -3.31 13.47
N ARG A 75 -15.96 -2.31 13.81
CA ARG A 75 -15.81 -0.96 13.26
C ARG A 75 -14.49 -0.31 13.68
N MET A 76 -14.10 -0.48 14.94
CA MET A 76 -12.84 0.08 15.43
C MET A 76 -11.64 -0.58 14.75
N THR A 77 -11.65 -1.91 14.67
CA THR A 77 -10.55 -2.72 14.14
C THR A 77 -10.37 -2.58 12.63
N PHE A 78 -11.45 -2.65 11.84
CA PHE A 78 -11.35 -2.71 10.37
C PHE A 78 -11.50 -1.35 9.67
N TYR A 79 -12.27 -0.42 10.25
CA TYR A 79 -12.56 0.87 9.61
C TYR A 79 -11.75 2.00 10.23
N ASN A 80 -11.87 2.22 11.55
CA ASN A 80 -11.21 3.34 12.20
C ASN A 80 -9.67 3.23 12.16
N MET A 81 -9.11 2.03 12.28
CA MET A 81 -7.66 1.85 12.16
C MET A 81 -7.10 2.29 10.80
N MET A 82 -7.84 2.06 9.70
CA MET A 82 -7.43 2.55 8.37
C MET A 82 -7.49 4.08 8.28
N LEU A 83 -8.46 4.72 8.93
CA LEU A 83 -8.48 6.19 9.04
C LEU A 83 -7.29 6.73 9.84
N VAL A 84 -6.90 6.03 10.91
CA VAL A 84 -5.72 6.40 11.71
C VAL A 84 -4.44 6.25 10.90
N GLU A 85 -4.27 5.17 10.12
CA GLU A 85 -3.11 5.02 9.23
C GLU A 85 -3.06 6.12 8.17
N GLY A 86 -4.20 6.44 7.54
CA GLY A 86 -4.30 7.55 6.59
C GLY A 86 -3.92 8.89 7.22
N PHE A 87 -4.42 9.17 8.43
CA PHE A 87 -4.03 10.35 9.19
C PHE A 87 -2.52 10.42 9.46
N ILE A 88 -1.93 9.32 9.92
CA ILE A 88 -0.48 9.24 10.16
C ILE A 88 0.28 9.53 8.87
N ALA A 89 -0.09 8.88 7.75
CA ALA A 89 0.55 9.11 6.45
C ALA A 89 0.51 10.59 6.02
N MET A 90 -0.62 11.27 6.22
CA MET A 90 -0.76 12.70 5.91
C MET A 90 0.13 13.57 6.79
N CYS A 91 0.25 13.30 8.09
CA CYS A 91 1.13 14.06 8.98
C CYS A 91 2.60 13.96 8.55
N TRP A 92 3.06 12.75 8.22
CA TRP A 92 4.44 12.53 7.75
C TRP A 92 4.69 13.18 6.38
N ALA A 93 3.73 13.10 5.46
CA ALA A 93 3.82 13.78 4.16
C ALA A 93 3.92 15.30 4.33
N GLY A 94 3.05 15.91 5.16
CA GLY A 94 3.09 17.35 5.44
C GLY A 94 4.40 17.79 6.09
N GLY A 95 4.91 17.01 7.05
CA GLY A 95 6.21 17.27 7.67
C GLY A 95 7.36 17.24 6.66
N ALA A 96 7.38 16.25 5.76
CA ALA A 96 8.39 16.16 4.70
C ALA A 96 8.28 17.32 3.70
N MET A 97 7.06 17.71 3.31
CA MET A 97 6.82 18.85 2.42
C MET A 97 7.38 20.15 3.00
N ILE A 98 7.17 20.42 4.29
CA ILE A 98 7.74 21.59 4.97
C ILE A 98 9.26 21.55 4.90
N LEU A 99 9.88 20.40 5.18
CA LEU A 99 11.34 20.28 5.16
C LEU A 99 11.93 20.48 3.76
N PHE A 100 11.28 19.95 2.73
CA PHE A 100 11.70 20.20 1.35
C PHE A 100 11.64 21.71 1.01
N ASN A 101 10.60 22.41 1.43
CA ASN A 101 10.49 23.86 1.22
C ASN A 101 11.47 24.68 2.09
N ARG A 102 11.98 24.11 3.19
CA ARG A 102 13.08 24.68 3.98
C ARG A 102 14.47 24.38 3.41
N GLY A 103 14.56 23.72 2.25
CA GLY A 103 15.81 23.47 1.54
C GLY A 103 16.44 22.10 1.80
N VAL A 104 15.73 21.17 2.47
CA VAL A 104 16.19 19.77 2.52
C VAL A 104 16.15 19.18 1.10
N PRO A 105 17.23 18.52 0.62
CA PRO A 105 17.26 17.96 -0.73
C PRO A 105 16.14 16.94 -0.98
N THR A 106 15.52 17.01 -2.17
CA THR A 106 14.40 16.12 -2.55
C THR A 106 14.83 14.68 -2.81
N ASP A 107 16.12 14.44 -3.00
CA ASP A 107 16.75 13.11 -3.12
C ASP A 107 17.16 12.51 -1.77
N THR A 108 16.85 13.18 -0.65
CA THR A 108 17.10 12.62 0.68
C THR A 108 16.37 11.29 0.85
N GLY A 109 17.13 10.23 1.14
CA GLY A 109 16.57 8.88 1.29
C GLY A 109 15.50 8.77 2.38
N ALA A 110 14.50 7.93 2.16
CA ALA A 110 13.33 7.80 3.04
C ALA A 110 13.68 7.58 4.52
N THR A 111 14.67 6.73 4.81
CA THR A 111 15.13 6.48 6.18
C THR A 111 15.73 7.71 6.85
N LEU A 112 16.50 8.51 6.11
CA LEU A 112 17.07 9.76 6.62
C LEU A 112 15.99 10.81 6.83
N MET A 113 15.05 10.93 5.87
CA MET A 113 13.94 11.87 5.94
C MET A 113 13.08 11.65 7.19
N VAL A 114 12.83 10.39 7.58
CA VAL A 114 12.14 10.08 8.84
C VAL A 114 12.86 10.71 10.04
N GLY A 115 14.19 10.62 10.08
CA GLY A 115 15.01 11.23 11.13
C GLY A 115 14.95 12.75 11.11
N GLU A 116 15.03 13.37 9.93
CA GLU A 116 14.97 14.82 9.77
C GLU A 116 13.62 15.39 10.21
N VAL A 117 12.51 14.83 9.73
CA VAL A 117 11.15 15.22 10.14
C VAL A 117 11.00 15.06 11.64
N SER A 118 11.43 13.93 12.19
CA SER A 118 11.31 13.66 13.62
C SER A 118 12.08 14.68 14.47
N ARG A 119 13.31 15.02 14.11
CA ARG A 119 14.12 16.01 14.84
C ARG A 119 13.55 17.42 14.70
N ALA A 120 13.13 17.80 13.50
CA ALA A 120 12.63 19.13 13.22
C ALA A 120 11.36 19.48 14.00
N PHE A 121 10.44 18.52 14.17
CA PHE A 121 9.15 18.78 14.80
C PHE A 121 9.05 18.28 16.25
N LEU A 122 9.82 17.27 16.65
CA LEU A 122 9.70 16.64 17.97
C LEU A 122 10.92 16.86 18.87
N GLY A 123 11.98 17.50 18.35
CA GLY A 123 13.27 17.63 19.03
C GLY A 123 13.96 16.28 19.23
N ASN A 124 15.10 16.28 19.93
CA ASN A 124 15.94 15.08 20.06
C ASN A 124 15.23 13.93 20.79
N ILE A 125 14.51 14.21 21.88
CA ILE A 125 13.83 13.18 22.68
C ILE A 125 12.65 12.58 21.90
N GLY A 126 11.80 13.43 21.33
CA GLY A 126 10.66 12.97 20.54
C GLY A 126 11.09 12.24 19.26
N ALA A 127 12.24 12.60 18.69
CA ALA A 127 12.79 11.89 17.55
C ALA A 127 13.20 10.45 17.86
N ILE A 128 13.77 10.19 19.03
CA ILE A 128 14.10 8.82 19.46
C ILE A 128 12.81 7.98 19.54
N LEU A 129 11.75 8.52 20.14
CA LEU A 129 10.46 7.83 20.24
C LEU A 129 9.83 7.56 18.88
N ALA A 130 9.89 8.52 17.96
CA ALA A 130 9.38 8.38 16.60
C ALA A 130 10.14 7.29 15.82
N ILE A 131 11.48 7.30 15.88
CA ILE A 131 12.33 6.32 15.20
C ILE A 131 12.07 4.91 15.75
N VAL A 132 11.97 4.74 17.07
CA VAL A 132 11.60 3.46 17.68
C VAL A 132 10.25 2.98 17.16
N GLY A 133 9.24 3.86 17.09
CA GLY A 133 7.93 3.54 16.52
C GLY A 133 8.00 3.07 15.06
N VAL A 134 8.77 3.78 14.22
CA VAL A 134 8.96 3.45 12.80
C VAL A 134 9.72 2.13 12.61
N ILE A 135 10.63 1.76 13.52
CA ILE A 135 11.37 0.48 13.47
C ILE A 135 10.51 -0.69 13.96
N VAL A 136 9.75 -0.51 15.04
CA VAL A 136 8.95 -1.58 15.64
C VAL A 136 7.82 -2.02 14.72
N LEU A 137 7.19 -1.09 13.99
CA LEU A 137 6.06 -1.39 13.11
C LEU A 137 6.37 -2.44 12.03
N PRO A 138 7.41 -2.31 11.19
CA PRO A 138 7.74 -3.33 10.19
C PRO A 138 8.20 -4.64 10.81
N ILE A 139 8.71 -4.66 12.05
CA ILE A 139 9.06 -5.90 12.75
C ILE A 139 7.79 -6.68 13.11
N THR A 140 6.81 -6.04 13.74
CA THR A 140 5.57 -6.69 14.18
C THR A 140 4.65 -7.04 13.00
N SER A 141 4.49 -6.11 12.05
CA SER A 141 3.73 -6.35 10.81
C SER A 141 4.44 -7.38 9.92
N GLY A 142 5.77 -7.36 9.87
CA GLY A 142 6.59 -8.33 9.16
C GLY A 142 6.44 -9.75 9.72
N ASP A 143 6.52 -9.93 11.04
CA ASP A 143 6.26 -11.23 11.68
C ASP A 143 4.86 -11.76 11.32
N THR A 144 3.86 -10.89 11.41
CA THR A 144 2.48 -11.25 11.03
C THR A 144 2.41 -11.63 9.54
N ALA A 145 3.09 -10.89 8.65
CA ALA A 145 3.14 -11.18 7.22
C ALA A 145 3.76 -12.55 6.92
N PHE A 146 4.93 -12.86 7.48
CA PHE A 146 5.60 -14.15 7.28
C PHE A 146 4.81 -15.31 7.89
N ARG A 147 4.16 -15.08 9.03
CA ARG A 147 3.26 -16.07 9.63
C ARG A 147 2.06 -16.35 8.73
N SER A 148 1.38 -15.31 8.22
CA SER A 148 0.27 -15.45 7.28
C SER A 148 0.72 -16.16 6.00
N LEU A 149 1.87 -15.78 5.44
CA LEU A 149 2.43 -16.41 4.24
C LEU A 149 2.71 -17.90 4.44
N ARG A 150 3.34 -18.26 5.56
CA ARG A 150 3.59 -19.67 5.91
C ARG A 150 2.30 -20.47 5.97
N LEU A 151 1.25 -19.93 6.60
CA LEU A 151 -0.04 -20.61 6.71
C LEU A 151 -0.73 -20.75 5.34
N MET A 152 -0.70 -19.71 4.50
CA MET A 152 -1.26 -19.77 3.14
C MET A 152 -0.54 -20.81 2.26
N VAL A 153 0.79 -20.84 2.30
CA VAL A 153 1.59 -21.84 1.56
C VAL A 153 1.32 -23.25 2.11
N ALA A 154 1.25 -23.39 3.44
CA ALA A 154 0.95 -24.68 4.05
C ALA A 154 -0.43 -25.21 3.65
N GLU A 155 -1.44 -24.36 3.61
CA GLU A 155 -2.79 -24.73 3.18
C GLU A 155 -2.83 -25.09 1.70
N GLN A 156 -2.22 -24.27 0.83
CA GLN A 156 -2.18 -24.50 -0.61
C GLN A 156 -1.50 -25.83 -0.99
N PHE A 157 -0.45 -26.21 -0.26
CA PHE A 157 0.31 -27.44 -0.52
C PHE A 157 -0.02 -28.58 0.47
N ASN A 158 -1.06 -28.44 1.30
CA ASN A 158 -1.47 -29.42 2.31
C ASN A 158 -0.32 -29.87 3.24
N ILE A 159 0.56 -28.94 3.64
CA ILE A 159 1.69 -29.22 4.53
C ILE A 159 1.23 -29.13 5.99
N ASP A 160 1.21 -30.26 6.70
CA ASP A 160 0.86 -30.29 8.12
C ASP A 160 1.80 -29.41 8.96
N GLN A 161 1.21 -28.43 9.66
CA GLN A 161 1.92 -27.47 10.53
C GLN A 161 1.97 -27.92 12.00
N ARG A 162 1.45 -29.09 12.38
CA ARG A 162 1.58 -29.63 13.75
C ARG A 162 3.04 -30.00 14.09
N PRO A 163 3.81 -30.67 13.20
CA PRO A 163 5.20 -31.00 13.49
C PRO A 163 6.08 -29.75 13.50
N ALA A 164 6.89 -29.57 14.54
CA ALA A 164 7.82 -28.44 14.65
C ALA A 164 8.80 -28.39 13.46
N LYS A 165 9.26 -29.55 12.98
CA LYS A 165 10.15 -29.66 11.81
C LYS A 165 9.53 -29.01 10.57
N ASN A 166 8.28 -29.32 10.25
CA ASN A 166 7.60 -28.77 9.07
C ASN A 166 7.42 -27.25 9.17
N ARG A 167 7.09 -26.75 10.37
CA ARG A 167 6.99 -25.30 10.61
C ARG A 167 8.32 -24.61 10.39
N VAL A 168 9.40 -25.12 10.98
CA VAL A 168 10.74 -24.51 10.87
C VAL A 168 11.25 -24.57 9.44
N MET A 169 11.10 -25.71 8.76
CA MET A 169 11.53 -25.86 7.36
C MET A 169 10.79 -24.91 6.43
N LEU A 170 9.46 -24.82 6.55
CA LEU A 170 8.67 -23.92 5.72
C LEU A 170 8.98 -22.45 6.04
N SER A 171 9.15 -22.09 7.32
CA SER A 171 9.64 -20.75 7.69
C SER A 171 11.00 -20.46 7.06
N ALA A 172 11.98 -21.37 7.18
CA ALA A 172 13.30 -21.18 6.61
C ALA A 172 13.25 -20.99 5.08
N ALA A 173 12.42 -21.77 4.39
CA ALA A 173 12.20 -21.64 2.95
C ALA A 173 11.65 -20.26 2.53
N LEU A 174 10.92 -19.57 3.41
CA LEU A 174 10.40 -18.21 3.16
C LEU A 174 11.39 -17.11 3.62
N PHE A 175 12.02 -17.29 4.78
CA PHE A 175 12.92 -16.29 5.37
C PHE A 175 14.27 -16.21 4.64
N VAL A 176 14.83 -17.33 4.16
CA VAL A 176 16.13 -17.31 3.47
C VAL A 176 16.10 -16.46 2.20
N PRO A 177 15.15 -16.63 1.26
CA PRO A 177 15.02 -15.73 0.11
C PRO A 177 14.78 -14.27 0.52
N ALA A 178 13.98 -14.03 1.55
CA ALA A 178 13.73 -12.68 2.03
C ALA A 178 15.00 -12.00 2.56
N ILE A 179 15.83 -12.71 3.33
CA ILE A 179 17.13 -12.21 3.80
C ILE A 179 18.05 -11.90 2.63
N ILE A 180 18.10 -12.76 1.62
CA ILE A 180 18.91 -12.54 0.41
C ILE A 180 18.45 -11.27 -0.31
N ILE A 181 17.14 -11.11 -0.53
CA ILE A 181 16.57 -9.91 -1.16
C ILE A 181 16.90 -8.66 -0.34
N LEU A 182 16.81 -8.72 0.99
CA LEU A 182 17.13 -7.60 1.88
C LEU A 182 18.61 -7.21 1.82
N ILE A 183 19.52 -8.19 1.76
CA ILE A 183 20.96 -7.95 1.61
C ILE A 183 21.23 -7.27 0.26
N ILE A 184 20.66 -7.78 -0.83
CA ILE A 184 20.79 -7.17 -2.17
C ILE A 184 20.23 -5.75 -2.16
N ALA A 185 19.07 -5.53 -1.54
CA ALA A 185 18.43 -4.23 -1.45
C ALA A 185 19.25 -3.22 -0.64
N LYS A 186 20.04 -3.68 0.34
CA LYS A 186 20.91 -2.82 1.16
C LYS A 186 22.21 -2.45 0.46
N ILE A 187 22.77 -3.35 -0.36
CA ILE A 187 24.04 -3.11 -1.08
C ILE A 187 23.80 -2.22 -2.31
N ASN A 188 22.63 -2.30 -2.94
CA ASN A 188 22.27 -1.44 -4.06
C ASN A 188 21.73 -0.09 -3.54
N PRO A 189 22.30 1.07 -3.93
CA PRO A 189 21.80 2.39 -3.53
C PRO A 189 20.31 2.63 -3.86
N THR A 190 19.80 1.99 -4.91
CA THR A 190 18.39 2.07 -5.34
C THR A 190 17.54 0.90 -4.84
N GLY A 191 18.13 -0.05 -4.10
CA GLY A 191 17.52 -1.32 -3.74
C GLY A 191 16.26 -1.18 -2.88
N PHE A 192 16.27 -0.27 -1.90
CA PHE A 192 15.07 0.05 -1.11
C PHE A 192 13.93 0.56 -2.01
N ASN A 193 14.21 1.48 -2.94
CA ASN A 193 13.20 2.05 -3.83
C ASN A 193 12.61 1.00 -4.77
N ILE A 194 13.45 0.07 -5.26
CA ILE A 194 13.00 -1.07 -6.08
C ILE A 194 12.08 -1.98 -5.24
N LEU A 195 12.52 -2.36 -4.03
CA LEU A 195 11.73 -3.22 -3.14
C LEU A 195 10.40 -2.56 -2.76
N TRP A 196 10.40 -1.26 -2.46
CA TRP A 196 9.20 -0.49 -2.17
C TRP A 196 8.23 -0.48 -3.34
N ARG A 197 8.73 -0.30 -4.57
CA ARG A 197 7.89 -0.37 -5.77
C ARG A 197 7.24 -1.74 -5.93
N TYR A 198 8.00 -2.82 -5.75
CA TYR A 198 7.44 -4.19 -5.77
C TYR A 198 6.39 -4.41 -4.69
N PHE A 199 6.68 -4.01 -3.46
CA PHE A 199 5.73 -4.05 -2.36
C PHE A 199 4.45 -3.28 -2.69
N ALA A 200 4.58 -2.04 -3.17
CA ALA A 200 3.45 -1.17 -3.44
C ALA A 200 2.50 -1.74 -4.49
N TRP A 201 3.02 -2.10 -5.68
CA TRP A 201 2.14 -2.58 -6.75
C TRP A 201 1.54 -3.96 -6.43
N THR A 202 2.29 -4.85 -5.76
CA THR A 202 1.75 -6.16 -5.35
C THR A 202 0.66 -6.01 -4.28
N ASN A 203 0.87 -5.13 -3.30
CA ASN A 203 -0.13 -4.82 -2.27
C ASN A 203 -1.44 -4.31 -2.89
N GLN A 204 -1.36 -3.37 -3.84
CA GLN A 204 -2.56 -2.88 -4.52
C GLN A 204 -3.19 -3.93 -5.43
N THR A 205 -2.40 -4.82 -6.03
CA THR A 205 -2.92 -5.95 -6.82
C THR A 205 -3.80 -6.86 -5.96
N ILE A 206 -3.36 -7.19 -4.75
CA ILE A 206 -4.17 -7.96 -3.79
C ILE A 206 -5.46 -7.20 -3.45
N ALA A 207 -5.39 -5.88 -3.33
CA ALA A 207 -6.53 -5.05 -3.02
C ALA A 207 -7.59 -5.05 -4.14
N ILE A 208 -7.19 -5.13 -5.42
CA ILE A 208 -8.12 -5.27 -6.56
C ILE A 208 -8.99 -6.52 -6.40
N PHE A 209 -8.42 -7.64 -5.94
CA PHE A 209 -9.18 -8.87 -5.67
C PHE A 209 -10.14 -8.71 -4.48
N ALA A 210 -9.68 -8.06 -3.40
CA ALA A 210 -10.55 -7.76 -2.25
C ALA A 210 -11.73 -6.85 -2.67
N LEU A 211 -11.48 -5.81 -3.46
CA LEU A 211 -12.51 -4.91 -3.99
C LEU A 211 -13.47 -5.62 -4.93
N ALA A 212 -12.98 -6.54 -5.75
CA ALA A 212 -13.83 -7.39 -6.59
C ALA A 212 -14.76 -8.28 -5.75
N MET A 213 -14.22 -8.89 -4.68
CA MET A 213 -15.01 -9.68 -3.73
C MET A 213 -16.11 -8.83 -3.07
N ILE A 214 -15.78 -7.63 -2.61
CA ILE A 214 -16.74 -6.68 -2.02
C ILE A 214 -17.83 -6.30 -3.04
N ALA A 215 -17.44 -5.96 -4.26
CA ALA A 215 -18.37 -5.60 -5.33
C ALA A 215 -19.31 -6.76 -5.67
N ILE A 216 -18.79 -7.98 -5.83
CA ILE A 216 -19.59 -9.19 -6.10
C ILE A 216 -20.56 -9.45 -4.95
N TYR A 217 -20.09 -9.41 -3.70
CA TYR A 217 -20.91 -9.64 -2.52
C TYR A 217 -22.08 -8.64 -2.43
N LEU A 218 -21.79 -7.35 -2.57
CA LEU A 218 -22.81 -6.30 -2.52
C LEU A 218 -23.79 -6.41 -3.69
N HIS A 219 -23.33 -6.77 -4.89
CA HIS A 219 -24.19 -6.95 -6.06
C HIS A 219 -25.18 -8.10 -5.85
N ILE A 220 -24.71 -9.25 -5.34
CA ILE A 220 -25.54 -10.43 -5.04
C ILE A 220 -26.60 -10.09 -3.97
N ARG A 221 -26.23 -9.27 -2.99
CA ARG A 221 -27.13 -8.79 -1.91
C ARG A 221 -28.02 -7.61 -2.33
N SER A 222 -28.02 -7.22 -3.60
CA SER A 222 -28.77 -6.07 -4.11
C SER A 222 -28.49 -4.77 -3.33
N LYS A 223 -27.22 -4.59 -2.91
CA LYS A 223 -26.70 -3.39 -2.26
C LYS A 223 -25.81 -2.62 -3.24
N ASN A 224 -25.38 -1.43 -2.84
CA ASN A 224 -24.55 -0.55 -3.67
C ASN A 224 -23.15 -1.15 -3.92
N PHE A 225 -23.02 -1.95 -4.98
CA PHE A 225 -21.76 -2.59 -5.37
C PHE A 225 -20.72 -1.62 -5.95
N LEU A 226 -21.13 -0.40 -6.31
CA LEU A 226 -20.24 0.62 -6.85
C LEU A 226 -19.15 1.03 -5.85
N VAL A 227 -19.43 0.89 -4.55
CA VAL A 227 -18.46 1.16 -3.47
C VAL A 227 -17.23 0.25 -3.55
N GLY A 228 -17.37 -0.98 -4.04
CA GLY A 228 -16.24 -1.86 -4.33
C GLY A 228 -15.73 -1.72 -5.76
N LEU A 229 -16.66 -1.60 -6.72
CA LEU A 229 -16.31 -1.62 -8.14
C LEU A 229 -15.49 -0.39 -8.58
N ILE A 230 -15.89 0.82 -8.19
CA ILE A 230 -15.24 2.06 -8.64
C ILE A 230 -13.78 2.12 -8.15
N PRO A 231 -13.48 1.92 -6.85
CA PRO A 231 -12.09 1.85 -6.40
C PRO A 231 -11.32 0.70 -7.05
N GLY A 232 -11.98 -0.44 -7.30
CA GLY A 232 -11.36 -1.59 -7.96
C GLY A 232 -10.95 -1.29 -9.40
N MET A 233 -11.82 -0.60 -10.15
CA MET A 233 -11.54 -0.13 -11.51
C MET A 233 -10.40 0.89 -11.53
N PHE A 234 -10.41 1.83 -10.57
CA PHE A 234 -9.37 2.83 -10.44
C PHE A 234 -8.00 2.18 -10.17
N TYR A 235 -7.90 1.31 -9.17
CA TYR A 235 -6.64 0.62 -8.89
C TYR A 235 -6.22 -0.36 -9.98
N THR A 236 -7.17 -0.96 -10.71
CA THR A 236 -6.84 -1.74 -11.92
C THR A 236 -6.14 -0.87 -12.94
N PHE A 237 -6.63 0.35 -13.19
CA PHE A 237 -6.00 1.28 -14.12
C PHE A 237 -4.60 1.70 -13.65
N ILE A 238 -4.46 2.08 -12.37
CA ILE A 238 -3.18 2.50 -11.76
C ILE A 238 -2.12 1.39 -11.90
N ILE A 239 -2.46 0.17 -11.50
CA ILE A 239 -1.49 -0.93 -11.45
C ILE A 239 -1.14 -1.45 -12.83
N THR A 240 -2.12 -1.58 -13.72
CA THR A 240 -1.85 -2.04 -15.09
C THR A 240 -1.03 -1.00 -15.86
N SER A 241 -1.38 0.28 -15.79
CA SER A 241 -0.59 1.34 -16.44
C SER A 241 0.84 1.38 -15.92
N TYR A 242 1.05 1.20 -14.62
CA TYR A 242 2.39 1.15 -14.04
C TYR A 242 3.19 -0.08 -14.47
N ILE A 243 2.62 -1.28 -14.40
CA ILE A 243 3.34 -2.52 -14.74
C ILE A 243 3.69 -2.54 -16.23
N ILE A 244 2.80 -2.05 -17.09
CA ILE A 244 3.05 -1.99 -18.53
C ILE A 244 4.18 -0.99 -18.84
N HIS A 245 4.15 0.17 -18.21
CA HIS A 245 5.09 1.25 -18.49
C HIS A 245 6.45 1.07 -17.82
N ALA A 246 6.48 0.69 -16.54
CA ALA A 246 7.69 0.78 -15.72
C ALA A 246 8.77 -0.19 -16.23
N PRO A 247 10.06 0.20 -16.21
CA PRO A 247 11.17 -0.67 -16.62
C PRO A 247 11.29 -1.96 -15.80
N ILE A 248 10.87 -1.93 -14.53
CA ILE A 248 10.82 -3.11 -13.65
C ILE A 248 9.69 -4.09 -14.01
N GLY A 249 8.73 -3.65 -14.83
CA GLY A 249 7.64 -4.45 -15.35
C GLY A 249 7.89 -4.82 -16.82
N LEU A 250 6.98 -4.41 -17.70
CA LEU A 250 7.06 -4.70 -19.13
C LEU A 250 7.89 -3.67 -19.90
N GLY A 251 8.03 -2.43 -19.40
CA GLY A 251 8.78 -1.37 -20.10
C GLY A 251 8.29 -1.15 -21.53
N LEU A 252 6.98 -1.25 -21.79
CA LEU A 252 6.42 -1.45 -23.12
C LEU A 252 6.83 -0.33 -24.07
N GLU A 253 6.62 0.94 -23.71
CA GLU A 253 6.98 2.09 -24.55
C GLU A 253 8.47 2.13 -24.87
N GLN A 254 9.33 1.87 -23.89
CA GLN A 254 10.77 1.79 -24.09
C GLN A 254 11.15 0.68 -25.08
N ARG A 255 10.51 -0.50 -24.99
CA ARG A 255 10.83 -1.66 -25.84
C ARG A 255 10.39 -1.52 -27.29
N ILE A 256 9.35 -0.74 -27.54
CA ILE A 256 8.82 -0.50 -28.90
C ILE A 256 9.35 0.80 -29.53
N GLY A 257 10.33 1.46 -28.90
CA GLY A 257 10.97 2.67 -29.42
C GLY A 257 10.13 3.95 -29.28
N MET A 258 9.08 3.94 -28.46
CA MET A 258 8.35 5.15 -28.08
C MET A 258 9.10 5.93 -27.01
N ASN A 259 8.68 7.18 -26.77
CA ASN A 259 9.25 8.00 -25.69
C ASN A 259 9.07 7.27 -24.34
N PRO A 260 10.16 6.95 -23.61
CA PRO A 260 10.10 6.28 -22.31
C PRO A 260 9.32 7.05 -21.24
N ASP A 261 9.11 8.37 -21.40
CA ASP A 261 8.34 9.18 -20.47
C ASP A 261 6.85 9.25 -20.81
N SER A 262 6.45 8.72 -21.99
CA SER A 262 5.07 8.71 -22.43
C SER A 262 4.33 7.48 -21.90
N TYR A 263 3.27 7.71 -21.11
CA TYR A 263 2.35 6.67 -20.66
C TYR A 263 1.22 6.34 -21.64
N MET A 264 1.23 6.91 -22.84
CA MET A 264 0.07 6.86 -23.76
C MET A 264 -0.42 5.44 -24.03
N LEU A 265 0.46 4.51 -24.41
CA LEU A 265 0.08 3.15 -24.75
C LEU A 265 -0.33 2.37 -23.49
N SER A 266 0.43 2.54 -22.41
CA SER A 266 0.13 1.96 -21.10
C SER A 266 -1.24 2.38 -20.59
N TYR A 267 -1.66 3.63 -20.77
CA TYR A 267 -3.00 4.10 -20.39
C TYR A 267 -4.10 3.51 -21.25
N ILE A 268 -3.89 3.37 -22.57
CA ILE A 268 -4.88 2.75 -23.45
C ILE A 268 -5.12 1.29 -23.03
N ILE A 269 -4.04 0.53 -22.83
CA ILE A 269 -4.15 -0.88 -22.40
C ILE A 269 -4.76 -0.97 -21.00
N ALA A 270 -4.34 -0.11 -20.08
CA ALA A 270 -4.91 -0.05 -18.73
C ALA A 270 -6.42 0.22 -18.74
N ALA A 271 -6.88 1.15 -19.59
CA ALA A 271 -8.31 1.45 -19.73
C ALA A 271 -9.09 0.21 -20.21
N VAL A 272 -8.57 -0.52 -21.21
CA VAL A 272 -9.18 -1.77 -21.68
C VAL A 272 -9.24 -2.81 -20.57
N LEU A 273 -8.13 -3.04 -19.85
CA LEU A 273 -8.09 -4.00 -18.74
C LEU A 273 -9.03 -3.61 -17.59
N THR A 274 -9.18 -2.32 -17.31
CA THR A 274 -10.15 -1.81 -16.33
C THR A 274 -11.60 -2.08 -16.74
N LEU A 275 -11.94 -1.92 -18.02
CA LEU A 275 -13.27 -2.28 -18.53
C LEU A 275 -13.51 -3.79 -18.45
N LEU A 276 -12.50 -4.60 -18.79
CA LEU A 276 -12.55 -6.05 -18.64
C LEU A 276 -12.74 -6.47 -17.18
N TYR A 277 -12.02 -5.84 -16.24
CA TYR A 277 -12.21 -6.05 -14.80
C TYR A 277 -13.65 -5.73 -14.37
N ALA A 278 -14.19 -4.59 -14.81
CA ALA A 278 -15.54 -4.19 -14.44
C ALA A 278 -16.59 -5.18 -14.96
N TRP A 279 -16.47 -5.54 -16.24
CA TRP A 279 -17.31 -6.53 -16.89
C TRP A 279 -17.22 -7.89 -16.20
N PHE A 280 -16.01 -8.37 -15.90
CA PHE A 280 -15.79 -9.66 -15.26
C PHE A 280 -16.42 -9.70 -13.87
N THR A 281 -16.18 -8.67 -13.07
CA THR A 281 -16.72 -8.54 -11.69
C THR A 281 -18.25 -8.60 -11.70
N VAL A 282 -18.90 -7.82 -12.57
CA VAL A 282 -20.37 -7.80 -12.67
C VAL A 282 -20.93 -9.10 -13.24
N ARG A 283 -20.29 -9.66 -14.28
CA ARG A 283 -20.71 -10.93 -14.90
C ARG A 283 -20.60 -12.09 -13.92
N ARG A 284 -19.52 -12.14 -13.13
CA ARG A 284 -19.31 -13.16 -12.09
C ARG A 284 -20.42 -13.10 -11.05
N ALA A 285 -20.78 -11.90 -10.59
CA ALA A 285 -21.86 -11.70 -9.62
C ALA A 285 -23.23 -12.15 -10.14
N LYS A 286 -23.54 -11.90 -11.42
CA LYS A 286 -24.80 -12.35 -12.04
C LYS A 286 -24.86 -13.86 -12.23
N ASN A 287 -23.79 -14.46 -12.75
CA ASN A 287 -23.79 -15.87 -13.16
C ASN A 287 -23.67 -16.85 -11.99
N HIS A 288 -23.09 -16.45 -10.86
CA HIS A 288 -22.82 -17.34 -9.72
C HIS A 288 -23.63 -16.95 -8.49
N LYS A 289 -24.72 -16.19 -8.68
CA LYS A 289 -25.58 -15.71 -7.60
C LYS A 289 -26.07 -16.87 -6.73
N GLU A 290 -26.55 -17.95 -7.37
CA GLU A 290 -27.09 -19.11 -6.64
C GLU A 290 -25.99 -19.91 -5.93
N GLU A 291 -24.86 -20.20 -6.58
CA GLU A 291 -23.74 -20.92 -5.94
C GLU A 291 -23.20 -20.16 -4.71
N LEU A 292 -23.08 -18.83 -4.82
CA LEU A 292 -22.52 -17.98 -3.76
C LEU A 292 -23.51 -17.72 -2.62
N LEU A 293 -24.82 -17.84 -2.86
CA LEU A 293 -25.85 -17.76 -1.82
C LEU A 293 -26.09 -19.12 -1.12
N HIS A 294 -25.96 -20.24 -1.85
CA HIS A 294 -26.26 -21.58 -1.35
C HIS A 294 -25.08 -22.32 -0.71
N LYS A 295 -23.84 -21.82 -0.77
CA LYS A 295 -22.70 -22.34 0.04
C LYS A 295 -22.79 -22.05 1.56
N ARG A 296 -23.99 -21.72 2.05
CA ARG A 296 -24.37 -21.80 3.47
C ARG A 296 -25.59 -22.71 3.58
N ALA A 297 -25.36 -24.00 3.51
CA ALA A 297 -26.14 -25.03 4.19
C ALA A 297 -25.14 -26.02 4.79
#